data_AF-A0A2V5VYZ5-F1
#
_entry.id   AF-A0A2V5VYZ5-F1
#
_cell.length_a   1.000
_cell.length_b   1.000
_cell.length_c   1.000
_cell.angle_alpha   90.00
_cell.angle_beta   90.00
_cell.angle_gamma   90.00
#
_symmetry.space_group_name_H-M   'P 1'
#
loop_
_entity.id
_entity.type
_entity.pdbx_description
1 polymer ?
#
loop_
_entity_poly.entity_id
_entity_poly.type
_entity_poly.pdbx_seq_one_letter_code
_entity_poly.pdbx_strand_id
1 'polypeptide(L)'
;MLAEFEKQLSQTLEEIKSQGLYKTERIITTPQDAHIAVAGGKRVLNMCANNYLGLADHPELIKAAKEALDSHGLGMASVRFICGTQDLHKELEAALTKFLGTEETILYPSCFDANGGLFETLLTEKDAIISDELNHASIIDGIRLCKAQRFRYKHNDMADLEAKLKEASGARFRLIATDGCFSMDGTIADLKLIVDLAEKYDALTMIDDAHATGFLGKTGRGTHE
;
A
#
# COMPACT_ATOMS: atom_id res chain seq x y z
N MET A 1 -4.87 31.86 -21.18
CA MET A 1 -4.37 30.49 -20.96
C MET A 1 -3.41 30.41 -19.76
N LEU A 2 -2.11 30.74 -19.83
CA LEU A 2 -1.22 30.61 -18.65
C LEU A 2 -1.69 31.43 -17.44
N ALA A 3 -1.92 32.74 -17.61
CA ALA A 3 -2.44 33.60 -16.54
C ALA A 3 -3.83 33.18 -16.02
N GLU A 4 -4.63 32.52 -16.87
CA GLU A 4 -5.96 32.02 -16.51
C GLU A 4 -5.85 30.73 -15.69
N PHE A 5 -4.92 29.84 -16.06
CA PHE A 5 -4.59 28.64 -15.29
C PHE A 5 -4.00 29.00 -13.92
N GLU A 6 -3.07 29.96 -13.85
CA GLU A 6 -2.53 30.46 -12.57
C GLU A 6 -3.62 31.04 -11.67
N LYS A 7 -4.57 31.78 -12.26
CA LYS A 7 -5.73 32.31 -11.55
C LYS A 7 -6.60 31.17 -11.00
N GLN A 8 -6.86 30.14 -11.81
CA GLN A 8 -7.61 28.96 -11.37
C GLN A 8 -6.91 28.25 -10.21
N LEU A 9 -5.59 28.00 -10.30
CA LEU A 9 -4.81 27.38 -9.22
C LEU A 9 -4.91 28.18 -7.91
N SER A 10 -4.80 29.51 -8.00
CA SER A 10 -4.92 30.38 -6.84
C SER A 10 -6.32 30.32 -6.22
N GLN A 11 -7.36 30.31 -7.04
CA GLN A 11 -8.75 30.16 -6.57
C GLN A 11 -8.96 28.82 -5.88
N THR A 12 -8.51 27.72 -6.46
CA THR A 12 -8.58 26.39 -5.84
C THR A 12 -7.85 26.33 -4.49
N LEU A 13 -6.68 26.96 -4.37
CA LEU A 13 -5.95 27.03 -3.10
C LEU A 13 -6.71 27.83 -2.04
N GLU A 14 -7.31 28.95 -2.40
CA GLU A 14 -8.12 29.75 -1.47
C GLU A 14 -9.41 29.02 -1.06
N GLU A 15 -10.03 28.27 -1.97
CA GLU A 15 -11.16 27.39 -1.66
C GLU A 15 -10.76 26.33 -0.63
N ILE A 16 -9.66 25.60 -0.85
CA ILE A 16 -9.11 24.59 0.08
C ILE A 16 -8.83 25.21 1.46
N LYS A 17 -8.25 26.42 1.50
CA LYS A 17 -8.01 27.15 2.76
C LYS A 17 -9.30 27.55 3.45
N SER A 18 -10.26 28.11 2.72
CA SER A 18 -11.54 28.58 3.28
C SER A 18 -12.38 27.44 3.86
N GLN A 19 -12.22 26.23 3.33
CA GLN A 19 -12.86 25.01 3.83
C GLN A 19 -12.10 24.36 5.00
N GLY A 20 -10.93 24.89 5.39
CA GLY A 20 -10.09 24.30 6.44
C GLY A 20 -9.39 23.00 6.03
N LEU A 21 -9.32 22.71 4.73
CA LEU A 21 -8.70 21.49 4.17
C LEU A 21 -7.23 21.68 3.80
N TYR A 22 -6.71 22.91 3.92
CA TYR A 22 -5.30 23.20 3.64
C TYR A 22 -4.39 22.56 4.68
N LYS A 23 -3.57 21.61 4.25
CA LYS A 23 -2.62 20.90 5.11
C LYS A 23 -1.34 21.72 5.25
N THR A 24 -0.89 21.92 6.49
CA THR A 24 0.39 22.55 6.79
C THR A 24 1.38 21.51 7.32
N GLU A 25 2.62 21.59 6.85
CA GLU A 25 3.68 20.70 7.28
C GLU A 25 4.33 21.21 8.57
N ARG A 26 4.52 20.31 9.53
CA ARG A 26 5.28 20.59 10.76
C ARG A 26 6.65 19.95 10.62
N ILE A 27 7.69 20.77 10.63
CA ILE A 27 9.07 20.32 10.46
C ILE A 27 9.54 19.60 11.73
N ILE A 28 9.85 18.32 11.60
CA ILE A 28 10.49 17.51 12.65
C ILE A 28 12.02 17.66 12.51
N THR A 29 12.72 17.85 13.64
CA THR A 29 14.18 18.12 13.66
C THR A 29 14.99 17.06 14.40
N THR A 30 14.37 15.93 14.73
CA THR A 30 15.00 14.74 15.33
C THR A 30 14.75 13.52 14.44
N PRO A 31 15.44 12.39 14.69
CA PRO A 31 14.99 11.11 14.17
C PRO A 31 13.55 10.79 14.60
N GLN A 32 12.94 9.82 13.92
CA GLN A 32 11.58 9.36 14.21
C GLN A 32 11.58 8.47 15.46
N ASP A 33 10.80 8.85 16.47
CA ASP A 33 10.67 8.14 17.75
C ASP A 33 9.33 8.52 18.40
N ALA A 34 8.97 7.89 19.51
CA ALA A 34 7.87 8.33 20.37
C ALA A 34 8.06 9.78 20.81
N HIS A 35 9.29 10.22 21.12
CA HIS A 35 9.58 11.60 21.52
C HIS A 35 10.37 12.34 20.46
N ILE A 36 9.72 13.27 19.76
CA ILE A 36 10.33 14.06 18.68
C ILE A 36 10.46 15.53 19.07
N ALA A 37 11.35 16.27 18.39
CA ALA A 37 11.33 17.73 18.40
C ALA A 37 10.78 18.27 17.08
N VAL A 38 9.99 19.34 17.17
CA VAL A 38 9.55 20.13 16.01
C VAL A 38 10.30 21.46 15.96
N ALA A 39 10.36 22.08 14.77
CA ALA A 39 10.96 23.39 14.58
C ALA A 39 10.47 24.39 15.64
N GLY A 40 11.40 25.14 16.22
CA GLY A 40 11.18 25.92 17.46
C GLY A 40 11.58 25.19 18.75
N GLY A 41 12.09 23.95 18.66
CA GLY A 41 12.70 23.22 19.77
C GLY A 41 11.72 22.55 20.74
N LYS A 42 10.41 22.59 20.45
CA LYS A 42 9.40 21.97 21.28
C LYS A 42 9.47 20.45 21.16
N ARG A 43 9.66 19.75 22.29
CA ARG A 43 9.56 18.29 22.37
C ARG A 43 8.11 17.86 22.56
N VAL A 44 7.68 16.85 21.82
CA VAL A 44 6.31 16.31 21.85
C VAL A 44 6.30 14.79 21.75
N LEU A 45 5.22 14.17 22.24
CA LEU A 45 4.93 12.77 22.00
C LEU A 45 4.29 12.61 20.61
N ASN A 46 4.87 11.77 19.76
CA ASN A 46 4.36 11.46 18.43
C ASN A 46 3.38 10.29 18.49
N MET A 47 2.10 10.56 18.20
CA MET A 47 1.02 9.58 18.22
C MET A 47 0.37 9.40 16.83
N CYS A 48 1.07 9.80 15.76
CA CYS A 48 0.53 9.74 14.39
C CYS A 48 1.60 9.32 13.36
N ALA A 49 2.50 8.41 13.76
CA ALA A 49 3.47 7.79 12.85
C ALA A 49 3.11 6.33 12.58
N ASN A 50 3.48 5.84 11.40
CA ASN A 50 3.38 4.42 11.03
C ASN A 50 4.58 3.60 11.55
N ASN A 51 5.26 4.08 12.59
CA ASN A 51 6.43 3.43 13.19
C ASN A 51 6.00 2.41 14.25
N TYR A 52 5.15 1.45 13.85
CA TYR A 52 4.42 0.56 14.77
C TYR A 52 5.31 -0.19 15.76
N LEU A 53 6.48 -0.64 15.29
CA LEU A 53 7.44 -1.41 16.08
C LEU A 53 8.61 -0.58 16.62
N GLY A 54 8.61 0.74 16.41
CA GLY A 54 9.71 1.60 16.85
C GLY A 54 11.02 1.41 16.09
N LEU A 55 10.97 0.90 14.85
CA LEU A 55 12.15 0.52 14.09
C LEU A 55 12.77 1.65 13.25
N ALA A 56 12.06 2.77 13.05
CA ALA A 56 12.50 3.84 12.13
C ALA A 56 13.89 4.45 12.43
N ASP A 57 14.36 4.42 13.68
CA ASP A 57 15.71 4.86 14.10
C ASP A 57 16.46 3.76 14.88
N HIS A 58 16.17 2.49 14.60
CA HIS A 58 16.76 1.38 15.35
C HIS A 58 18.26 1.23 15.03
N PRO A 59 19.15 1.09 16.04
CA PRO A 59 20.60 1.11 15.84
C PRO A 59 21.11 0.00 14.91
N GLU A 60 20.53 -1.20 14.98
CA GLU A 60 20.90 -2.31 14.08
C GLU A 60 20.53 -2.02 12.62
N LEU A 61 19.41 -1.32 12.35
CA LEU A 61 19.01 -0.96 10.99
C LEU A 61 19.91 0.15 10.44
N ILE A 62 20.27 1.12 11.27
CA ILE A 62 21.25 2.17 10.91
C ILE A 62 22.60 1.55 10.58
N LYS A 63 23.05 0.57 11.37
CA LYS A 63 24.30 -0.14 11.14
C LYS A 63 24.26 -0.92 9.82
N ALA A 64 23.21 -1.71 9.58
CA ALA A 64 23.04 -2.46 8.34
C ALA A 64 23.01 -1.53 7.10
N ALA A 65 22.34 -0.39 7.20
CA ALA A 65 22.31 0.60 6.12
C ALA A 65 23.71 1.15 5.80
N LYS A 66 24.53 1.46 6.82
CA LYS A 66 25.92 1.93 6.63
C LYS A 66 26.79 0.87 5.97
N GLU A 67 26.69 -0.37 6.43
CA GLU A 67 27.45 -1.50 5.85
C GLU A 67 27.06 -1.74 4.38
N ALA A 68 25.78 -1.62 4.03
CA ALA A 68 25.32 -1.70 2.66
C ALA A 68 25.85 -0.55 1.80
N LEU A 69 25.90 0.68 2.31
CA LEU A 69 26.49 1.82 1.58
C LEU A 69 27.97 1.60 1.25
N ASP A 70 28.74 1.06 2.21
CA ASP A 70 30.17 0.81 2.02
C ASP A 70 30.45 -0.34 1.03
N SER A 71 29.59 -1.36 1.01
CA SER A 71 29.79 -2.57 0.18
C SER A 71 29.11 -2.53 -1.19
N HIS A 72 27.95 -1.86 -1.31
CA HIS A 72 27.08 -1.89 -2.49
C HIS A 72 26.87 -0.50 -3.13
N GLY A 73 27.39 0.55 -2.50
CA GLY A 73 27.27 1.93 -2.97
C GLY A 73 25.92 2.57 -2.64
N LEU A 74 25.73 3.81 -3.09
CA LEU A 74 24.56 4.63 -2.75
C LEU A 74 23.28 4.24 -3.50
N GLY A 75 23.40 3.79 -4.76
CA GLY A 75 22.23 3.51 -5.58
C GLY A 75 22.60 2.94 -6.94
N MET A 76 21.60 2.36 -7.60
CA MET A 76 21.82 1.58 -8.82
C MET A 76 21.83 2.36 -10.12
N ALA A 77 21.20 3.55 -10.14
CA ALA A 77 21.01 4.36 -11.35
C ALA A 77 20.46 3.58 -12.57
N SER A 78 19.69 2.50 -12.32
CA SER A 78 19.20 1.58 -13.36
C SER A 78 18.00 0.79 -12.86
N VAL A 79 17.22 0.25 -13.80
CA VAL A 79 16.13 -0.68 -13.53
C VAL A 79 16.67 -2.11 -13.36
N ARG A 80 15.87 -2.96 -12.71
CA ARG A 80 16.24 -4.34 -12.33
C ARG A 80 16.84 -5.16 -13.48
N PHE A 81 16.21 -5.16 -14.65
CA PHE A 81 16.58 -6.06 -15.75
C PHE A 81 17.84 -5.65 -16.53
N ILE A 82 18.29 -4.39 -16.41
CA ILE A 82 19.47 -3.90 -17.16
C ILE A 82 20.73 -4.10 -16.33
N CYS A 83 20.87 -3.32 -15.26
CA CYS A 83 22.01 -3.42 -14.33
C CYS A 83 21.64 -2.96 -12.92
N GLY A 84 20.35 -3.00 -12.56
CA GLY A 84 19.84 -2.56 -11.27
C GLY A 84 19.60 -3.67 -10.24
N THR A 85 20.01 -4.92 -10.51
CA THR A 85 19.83 -6.04 -9.57
C THR A 85 21.17 -6.39 -8.93
N GLN A 86 21.26 -6.19 -7.62
CA GLN A 86 22.34 -6.73 -6.77
C GLN A 86 21.88 -8.01 -6.05
N ASP A 87 22.84 -8.75 -5.50
CA ASP A 87 22.62 -9.85 -4.55
C ASP A 87 21.68 -9.45 -3.41
N LEU A 88 21.87 -8.29 -2.77
CA LEU A 88 20.99 -7.80 -1.70
C LEU A 88 19.51 -7.71 -2.09
N HIS A 89 19.19 -7.44 -3.37
CA HIS A 89 17.80 -7.43 -3.84
C HIS A 89 17.21 -8.84 -3.84
N LYS A 90 17.97 -9.83 -4.32
CA LYS A 90 17.51 -11.24 -4.36
C LYS A 90 17.46 -11.84 -2.96
N GLU A 91 18.38 -11.48 -2.08
CA GLU A 91 18.36 -11.89 -0.67
C GLU A 91 17.13 -11.35 0.05
N LEU A 92 16.79 -10.07 -0.15
CA LEU A 92 15.57 -9.47 0.41
C LEU A 92 14.30 -10.15 -0.12
N GLU A 93 14.20 -10.38 -1.43
CA GLU A 93 13.06 -11.11 -2.03
C GLU A 93 12.92 -12.52 -1.45
N ALA A 94 14.02 -13.25 -1.27
CA ALA A 94 13.99 -14.59 -0.68
C ALA A 94 13.61 -14.56 0.81
N ALA A 95 14.10 -13.57 1.57
CA ALA A 95 13.73 -13.38 2.97
C ALA A 95 12.24 -13.06 3.13
N LEU A 96 11.69 -12.19 2.29
CA LEU A 96 10.27 -11.85 2.26
C LEU A 96 9.41 -13.05 1.87
N THR A 97 9.81 -13.80 0.83
CA THR A 97 9.13 -15.04 0.41
C THR A 97 9.01 -16.03 1.58
N LYS A 98 10.11 -16.26 2.29
CA LYS A 98 10.13 -17.13 3.48
C LYS A 98 9.29 -16.57 4.62
N PHE A 99 9.33 -15.26 4.85
CA PHE A 99 8.60 -14.60 5.92
C PHE A 99 7.09 -14.71 5.68
N LEU A 100 6.62 -14.33 4.50
CA LEU A 100 5.19 -14.28 4.13
C LEU A 100 4.60 -15.66 3.81
N GLY A 101 5.45 -16.63 3.46
CA GLY A 101 5.00 -17.97 3.06
C GLY A 101 4.49 -18.05 1.62
N THR A 102 5.00 -17.20 0.74
CA THR A 102 4.65 -17.18 -0.70
C THR A 102 5.63 -18.02 -1.52
N GLU A 103 5.36 -18.21 -2.81
CA GLU A 103 6.27 -18.91 -3.73
C GLU A 103 7.45 -18.01 -4.17
N GLU A 104 7.20 -16.72 -4.38
CA GLU A 104 8.23 -15.74 -4.74
C GLU A 104 7.82 -14.32 -4.28
N THR A 105 8.73 -13.35 -4.42
CA THR A 105 8.51 -11.93 -4.13
C THR A 105 9.21 -11.06 -5.16
N ILE A 106 8.57 -9.96 -5.56
CA ILE A 106 9.12 -8.92 -6.42
C ILE A 106 9.17 -7.58 -5.68
N LEU A 107 10.31 -6.89 -5.74
CA LEU A 107 10.49 -5.57 -5.12
C LEU A 107 10.00 -4.43 -6.02
N TYR A 108 9.32 -3.48 -5.38
CA TYR A 108 8.96 -2.16 -5.91
C TYR A 108 9.51 -1.07 -4.97
N PRO A 109 9.73 0.17 -5.46
CA PRO A 109 10.21 1.26 -4.62
C PRO A 109 9.21 1.70 -3.55
N SER A 110 7.92 1.42 -3.75
CA SER A 110 6.87 1.62 -2.75
C SER A 110 5.70 0.65 -2.96
N CYS A 111 4.87 0.45 -1.92
CA CYS A 111 3.62 -0.29 -2.05
C CYS A 111 2.60 0.43 -2.96
N PHE A 112 2.74 1.75 -3.12
CA PHE A 112 1.93 2.51 -4.08
C PHE A 112 2.22 2.05 -5.51
N ASP A 113 3.51 1.94 -5.87
CA ASP A 113 3.95 1.44 -7.18
C ASP A 113 3.63 -0.05 -7.37
N ALA A 114 3.77 -0.86 -6.31
CA ALA A 114 3.45 -2.29 -6.35
C ALA A 114 1.97 -2.51 -6.75
N ASN A 115 1.05 -1.81 -6.10
CA ASN A 115 -0.36 -1.83 -6.45
C ASN A 115 -0.64 -1.26 -7.85
N GLY A 116 0.01 -0.15 -8.20
CA GLY A 116 -0.12 0.47 -9.51
C GLY A 116 0.27 -0.46 -10.67
N GLY A 117 1.36 -1.20 -10.51
CA GLY A 117 1.87 -2.12 -11.53
C GLY A 117 1.28 -3.53 -11.49
N LEU A 118 0.30 -3.80 -10.62
CA LEU A 118 -0.24 -5.15 -10.43
C LEU A 118 -1.36 -5.47 -11.43
N PHE A 119 -2.42 -4.67 -11.43
CA PHE A 119 -3.70 -5.08 -12.03
C PHE A 119 -3.68 -5.10 -13.57
N GLU A 120 -3.15 -4.06 -14.22
CA GLU A 120 -3.09 -4.00 -15.69
C GLU A 120 -2.16 -5.05 -16.30
N THR A 121 -1.17 -5.50 -15.52
CA THR A 121 -0.21 -6.53 -15.93
C THR A 121 -0.85 -7.91 -15.98
N LEU A 122 -1.80 -8.20 -15.08
CA LEU A 122 -2.37 -9.53 -14.89
C LEU A 122 -3.76 -9.70 -15.53
N LEU A 123 -4.53 -8.62 -15.66
CA LEU A 123 -5.94 -8.67 -16.05
C LEU A 123 -6.22 -7.83 -17.30
N THR A 124 -7.20 -8.25 -18.10
CA THR A 124 -7.61 -7.56 -19.33
C THR A 124 -9.09 -7.19 -19.28
N GLU A 125 -9.61 -6.60 -20.37
CA GLU A 125 -11.04 -6.24 -20.51
C GLU A 125 -12.03 -7.42 -20.41
N LYS A 126 -11.53 -8.66 -20.46
CA LYS A 126 -12.34 -9.88 -20.30
C LYS A 126 -12.53 -10.28 -18.85
N ASP A 127 -11.82 -9.63 -17.93
CA ASP A 127 -11.74 -9.97 -16.52
C ASP A 127 -12.47 -8.92 -15.67
N ALA A 128 -12.59 -9.16 -14.37
CA ALA A 128 -13.26 -8.28 -13.42
C ALA A 128 -12.48 -8.13 -12.11
N ILE A 129 -12.52 -6.93 -11.54
CA ILE A 129 -11.98 -6.60 -10.22
C ILE A 129 -13.12 -6.15 -9.32
N ILE A 130 -13.23 -6.76 -8.14
CA ILE A 130 -14.21 -6.45 -7.12
C ILE A 130 -13.48 -5.83 -5.91
N SER A 131 -13.65 -4.52 -5.70
CA SER A 131 -12.86 -3.71 -4.74
C SER A 131 -13.72 -3.23 -3.58
N ASP A 132 -13.18 -3.26 -2.36
CA ASP A 132 -13.78 -2.58 -1.20
C ASP A 132 -13.81 -1.07 -1.48
N GLU A 133 -14.82 -0.37 -0.96
CA GLU A 133 -14.99 1.07 -1.19
C GLU A 133 -13.99 1.95 -0.43
N LEU A 134 -13.40 1.45 0.65
CA LEU A 134 -12.40 2.15 1.45
C LEU A 134 -10.96 1.72 1.15
N ASN A 135 -10.75 0.91 0.12
CA ASN A 135 -9.42 0.51 -0.32
C ASN A 135 -8.48 1.70 -0.48
N HIS A 136 -7.20 1.48 -0.17
CA HIS A 136 -6.19 2.51 -0.28
C HIS A 136 -6.10 3.09 -1.70
N ALA A 137 -5.74 4.37 -1.80
CA ALA A 137 -5.70 5.10 -3.06
C ALA A 137 -4.82 4.42 -4.13
N SER A 138 -3.76 3.72 -3.73
CA SER A 138 -2.89 2.98 -4.65
C SER A 138 -3.60 1.80 -5.33
N ILE A 139 -4.46 1.07 -4.60
CA ILE A 139 -5.29 0.00 -5.19
C ILE A 139 -6.24 0.62 -6.19
N ILE A 140 -6.93 1.70 -5.82
CA ILE A 140 -7.88 2.41 -6.69
C ILE A 140 -7.18 2.89 -7.96
N ASP A 141 -6.01 3.51 -7.84
CA ASP A 141 -5.26 4.02 -8.99
C ASP A 141 -4.71 2.89 -9.88
N GLY A 142 -4.23 1.79 -9.31
CA GLY A 142 -3.85 0.60 -10.08
C GLY A 142 -5.03 -0.02 -10.84
N ILE A 143 -6.19 -0.13 -10.21
CA ILE A 143 -7.44 -0.58 -10.85
C ILE A 143 -7.86 0.35 -11.99
N ARG A 144 -7.62 1.67 -11.86
CA ARG A 144 -7.94 2.64 -12.92
C ARG A 144 -7.05 2.52 -14.15
N LEU A 145 -5.84 1.97 -14.02
CA LEU A 145 -4.96 1.65 -15.17
C LEU A 145 -5.42 0.36 -15.88
N CYS A 146 -5.99 -0.58 -15.13
CA CYS A 146 -6.48 -1.85 -15.67
C CYS A 146 -7.76 -1.70 -16.52
N LYS A 147 -7.89 -2.53 -17.56
CA LYS A 147 -9.07 -2.58 -18.43
C LYS A 147 -10.20 -3.47 -17.92
N ALA A 148 -9.95 -4.25 -16.86
CA ALA A 148 -10.95 -5.14 -16.28
C ALA A 148 -12.22 -4.39 -15.88
N GLN A 149 -13.35 -5.08 -15.91
CA GLN A 149 -14.60 -4.55 -15.39
C GLN A 149 -14.45 -4.28 -13.89
N ARG A 150 -14.98 -3.15 -13.40
CA ARG A 150 -14.77 -2.71 -12.03
C ARG A 150 -16.08 -2.76 -11.28
N PHE A 151 -16.09 -3.52 -10.20
CA PHE A 151 -17.20 -3.59 -9.27
C PHE A 151 -16.71 -3.10 -7.91
N ARG A 152 -17.52 -2.29 -7.25
CA ARG A 152 -17.23 -1.80 -5.89
C ARG A 152 -18.28 -2.35 -4.95
N TYR A 153 -17.86 -2.92 -3.84
CA TYR A 153 -18.73 -3.36 -2.76
C TYR A 153 -18.58 -2.45 -1.54
N LYS A 154 -19.63 -2.34 -0.74
CA LYS A 154 -19.63 -1.55 0.50
C LYS A 154 -18.61 -2.08 1.50
N HIS A 155 -18.06 -1.18 2.30
CA HIS A 155 -16.96 -1.49 3.20
C HIS A 155 -17.28 -2.66 4.14
N ASN A 156 -16.48 -3.73 4.05
CA ASN A 156 -16.61 -4.95 4.85
C ASN A 156 -18.01 -5.62 4.79
N ASP A 157 -18.79 -5.37 3.72
CA ASP A 157 -20.13 -5.93 3.52
C ASP A 157 -20.07 -7.18 2.62
N MET A 158 -20.08 -8.36 3.25
CA MET A 158 -19.98 -9.64 2.55
C MET A 158 -21.20 -9.97 1.69
N ALA A 159 -22.38 -9.40 2.01
CA ALA A 159 -23.57 -9.59 1.19
C ALA A 159 -23.48 -8.78 -0.10
N ASP A 160 -22.98 -7.54 -0.03
CA ASP A 160 -22.72 -6.73 -1.21
C ASP A 160 -21.55 -7.27 -2.04
N LEU A 161 -20.47 -7.74 -1.40
CA LEU A 161 -19.39 -8.46 -2.08
C LEU A 161 -19.92 -9.66 -2.87
N GLU A 162 -20.74 -10.51 -2.23
CA GLU A 162 -21.35 -11.65 -2.92
C GLU A 162 -22.25 -11.20 -4.09
N ALA A 163 -23.01 -10.11 -3.94
CA ALA A 163 -23.81 -9.56 -5.03
C ALA A 163 -22.94 -9.12 -6.22
N LYS A 164 -21.78 -8.47 -5.96
CA LYS A 164 -20.82 -8.09 -7.01
C LYS A 164 -20.13 -9.27 -7.67
N LEU A 165 -19.84 -10.34 -6.93
CA LEU A 165 -19.32 -11.58 -7.51
C LEU A 165 -20.33 -12.24 -8.46
N LYS A 166 -21.63 -12.20 -8.13
CA LYS A 166 -22.70 -12.67 -9.03
C LYS A 166 -22.84 -11.78 -10.27
N GLU A 167 -22.77 -10.46 -10.09
CA GLU A 167 -22.82 -9.47 -11.18
C GLU A 167 -21.66 -9.66 -12.17
N ALA A 168 -20.46 -9.98 -11.66
CA ALA A 168 -19.25 -10.21 -12.44
C ALA A 168 -19.16 -11.62 -13.06
N SER A 169 -20.19 -12.48 -12.95
CA SER A 169 -20.15 -13.89 -13.37
C SER A 169 -19.83 -14.13 -14.86
N GLY A 170 -20.02 -13.13 -15.71
CA GLY A 170 -19.65 -13.19 -17.12
C GLY A 170 -18.16 -12.95 -17.42
N ALA A 171 -17.37 -12.54 -16.42
CA ALA A 171 -15.93 -12.30 -16.59
C ALA A 171 -15.14 -13.62 -16.60
N ARG A 172 -14.06 -13.67 -17.39
CA ARG A 172 -13.17 -14.84 -17.49
C ARG A 172 -12.45 -15.09 -16.17
N PHE A 173 -11.79 -14.07 -15.62
CA PHE A 173 -11.22 -14.10 -14.27
C PHE A 173 -11.85 -13.01 -13.41
N ARG A 174 -11.99 -13.30 -12.11
CA ARG A 174 -12.48 -12.36 -11.10
C ARG A 174 -11.42 -12.27 -10.01
N LEU A 175 -11.10 -11.05 -9.59
CA LEU A 175 -10.15 -10.79 -8.52
C LEU A 175 -10.80 -9.87 -7.48
N ILE A 176 -10.88 -10.33 -6.24
CA ILE A 176 -11.27 -9.51 -5.09
C ILE A 176 -10.02 -8.77 -4.61
N ALA A 177 -10.09 -7.44 -4.52
CA ALA A 177 -9.02 -6.60 -4.01
C ALA A 177 -9.48 -5.90 -2.72
N THR A 178 -8.69 -6.02 -1.65
CA THR A 178 -9.00 -5.40 -0.35
C THR A 178 -7.73 -4.97 0.37
N ASP A 179 -7.78 -3.90 1.16
CA ASP A 179 -6.86 -3.72 2.28
C ASP A 179 -7.08 -4.86 3.29
N GLY A 180 -6.01 -5.35 3.92
CA GLY A 180 -6.10 -6.25 5.07
C GLY A 180 -6.45 -5.49 6.36
N CYS A 181 -5.87 -4.30 6.53
CA CYS A 181 -6.15 -3.38 7.62
C CYS A 181 -6.35 -1.96 7.05
N PHE A 182 -7.53 -1.39 7.26
CA PHE A 182 -7.92 -0.12 6.65
C PHE A 182 -7.31 1.07 7.41
N SER A 183 -6.44 1.81 6.72
CA SER A 183 -5.56 2.82 7.33
C SER A 183 -6.24 3.94 8.14
N MET A 184 -7.45 4.34 7.75
CA MET A 184 -8.12 5.52 8.31
C MET A 184 -9.01 5.21 9.51
N ASP A 185 -9.48 3.98 9.66
CA ASP A 185 -10.38 3.57 10.75
C ASP A 185 -9.85 2.40 11.60
N GLY A 186 -8.80 1.70 11.14
CA GLY A 186 -8.17 0.59 11.84
C GLY A 186 -8.99 -0.71 11.80
N THR A 187 -9.98 -0.81 10.92
CA THR A 187 -10.79 -2.02 10.74
C THR A 187 -9.94 -3.09 10.05
N ILE A 188 -10.08 -4.34 10.48
CA ILE A 188 -9.44 -5.50 9.83
C ILE A 188 -10.48 -6.14 8.90
N ALA A 189 -10.08 -6.44 7.67
CA ALA A 189 -10.94 -7.13 6.71
C ALA A 189 -11.34 -8.53 7.21
N ASP A 190 -12.58 -8.95 6.96
CA ASP A 190 -13.00 -10.33 7.24
C ASP A 190 -12.47 -11.28 6.16
N LEU A 191 -11.15 -11.50 6.17
CA LEU A 191 -10.46 -12.31 5.17
C LEU A 191 -10.98 -13.73 5.09
N LYS A 192 -11.47 -14.28 6.22
CA LYS A 192 -12.08 -15.61 6.21
C LYS A 192 -13.29 -15.63 5.28
N LEU A 193 -14.25 -14.71 5.47
CA LEU A 193 -15.44 -14.68 4.63
C LEU A 193 -15.13 -14.27 3.19
N ILE A 194 -14.15 -13.38 2.98
CA ILE A 194 -13.69 -12.99 1.64
C ILE A 194 -13.12 -14.20 0.89
N VAL A 195 -12.25 -15.00 1.53
CA VAL A 195 -11.68 -16.22 0.93
C VAL A 195 -12.75 -17.28 0.71
N ASP A 196 -13.65 -17.51 1.68
CA ASP A 196 -14.77 -18.44 1.52
C ASP A 196 -15.65 -18.07 0.30
N LEU A 197 -15.88 -16.77 0.07
CA LEU A 197 -16.59 -16.26 -1.12
C LEU A 197 -15.74 -16.39 -2.39
N ALA A 198 -14.44 -16.11 -2.33
CA ALA A 198 -13.54 -16.26 -3.46
C ALA A 198 -13.54 -17.70 -3.98
N GLU A 199 -13.41 -18.68 -3.08
CA GLU A 199 -13.49 -20.11 -3.40
C GLU A 199 -14.87 -20.49 -3.96
N LYS A 200 -15.95 -20.05 -3.31
CA LYS A 200 -17.33 -20.35 -3.75
C LYS A 200 -17.62 -19.85 -5.16
N TYR A 201 -17.07 -18.69 -5.52
CA TYR A 201 -17.32 -18.06 -6.80
C TYR A 201 -16.20 -18.26 -7.82
N ASP A 202 -15.15 -19.03 -7.53
CA ASP A 202 -13.97 -19.20 -8.40
C ASP A 202 -13.35 -17.85 -8.79
N ALA A 203 -12.96 -17.10 -7.76
CA ALA A 203 -12.29 -15.81 -7.84
C ALA A 203 -10.94 -15.85 -7.11
N LEU A 204 -10.02 -15.00 -7.54
CA LEU A 204 -8.73 -14.75 -6.90
C LEU A 204 -8.89 -13.71 -5.77
N THR A 205 -7.93 -13.70 -4.84
CA THR A 205 -7.85 -12.70 -3.77
C THR A 205 -6.51 -11.95 -3.82
N MET A 206 -6.56 -10.63 -3.69
CA MET A 206 -5.43 -9.74 -3.50
C MET A 206 -5.67 -8.93 -2.22
N ILE A 207 -4.68 -8.94 -1.34
CA ILE A 207 -4.74 -8.30 -0.03
C ILE A 207 -3.57 -7.31 0.08
N ASP A 208 -3.86 -6.05 0.38
CA ASP A 208 -2.84 -5.07 0.75
C ASP A 208 -2.65 -5.05 2.28
N ASP A 209 -1.52 -5.58 2.73
CA ASP A 209 -1.18 -5.75 4.13
C ASP A 209 -0.16 -4.72 4.65
N ALA A 210 -0.10 -3.53 4.03
CA ALA A 210 0.80 -2.45 4.43
C ALA A 210 0.62 -2.00 5.89
N HIS A 211 -0.61 -2.08 6.42
CA HIS A 211 -0.96 -1.77 7.81
C HIS A 211 -1.12 -3.01 8.69
N ALA A 212 -0.41 -4.10 8.38
CA ALA A 212 -0.48 -5.36 9.11
C ALA A 212 0.87 -6.08 9.21
N THR A 213 1.60 -6.15 8.10
CA THR A 213 2.87 -6.88 7.98
C THR A 213 3.87 -6.40 9.03
N GLY A 214 4.42 -7.33 9.79
CA GLY A 214 5.39 -7.11 10.86
C GLY A 214 4.81 -7.18 12.27
N PHE A 215 3.50 -6.96 12.46
CA PHE A 215 2.93 -6.83 13.81
C PHE A 215 1.54 -7.44 14.02
N LEU A 216 0.77 -7.72 12.97
CA LEU A 216 -0.47 -8.52 13.06
C LEU A 216 -0.21 -10.01 12.79
N GLY A 217 -1.00 -10.87 13.42
CA GLY A 217 -0.77 -12.32 13.45
C GLY A 217 0.21 -12.74 14.56
N LYS A 218 0.21 -14.01 14.97
CA LYS A 218 1.07 -14.49 16.07
C LYS A 218 2.54 -14.44 15.69
N THR A 219 2.85 -14.53 14.40
CA THR A 219 4.21 -14.44 13.86
C THR A 219 4.51 -13.11 13.18
N GLY A 220 3.57 -12.15 13.24
CA GLY A 220 3.71 -10.84 12.61
C GLY A 220 3.57 -10.87 11.10
N ARG A 221 3.08 -11.96 10.49
CA ARG A 221 3.07 -12.11 9.02
C ARG A 221 2.11 -11.17 8.32
N GLY A 222 1.02 -10.78 8.98
CA GLY A 222 -0.04 -10.00 8.36
C GLY A 222 -1.41 -10.52 8.77
N THR A 223 -2.43 -10.09 8.04
CA THR A 223 -3.81 -10.50 8.26
C THR A 223 -4.10 -11.90 7.71
N HIS A 224 -3.25 -12.43 6.83
CA HIS A 224 -3.40 -13.75 6.21
C HIS A 224 -3.00 -14.94 7.10
N GLU A 225 -2.58 -14.69 8.35
CA GLU A 225 -2.26 -15.71 9.37
C GLU A 225 -3.46 -16.06 10.27
#